data_AF-A0A7X9GYR2-F1
#
_entry.id   AF-A0A7X9GYR2-F1
#
_cell.length_a   1.000
_cell.length_b   1.000
_cell.length_c   1.000
_cell.angle_alpha   90.00
_cell.angle_beta   90.00
_cell.angle_gamma   90.00
#
_symmetry.space_group_name_H-M   'P 1'
#
loop_
_entity.id
_entity.type
_entity.pdbx_description
1 polymer ?
#
loop_
_entity_poly.entity_id
_entity_poly.type
_entity_poly.pdbx_seq_one_letter_code
_entity_poly.pdbx_strand_id
1 'polypeptide(L)' 'IPEVSDGSRFSERQKEQIRRLTRGSYFYISGIRAAGPDGSEREIAVMELRVN' A
#
# COMPACT_ATOMS: atom_id res chain seq x y z
N ILE A 1 -9.83 -10.31 -0.95
CA ILE A 1 -8.42 -10.75 -1.00
C ILE A 1 -7.59 -9.49 -1.21
N PRO A 2 -6.57 -9.22 -0.39
CA PRO A 2 -5.69 -8.05 -0.58
C PRO A 2 -4.92 -8.16 -1.90
N GLU A 3 -4.82 -7.06 -2.64
CA GLU A 3 -4.05 -6.98 -3.88
C GLU A 3 -2.56 -6.82 -3.58
N VAL A 4 -1.70 -7.58 -4.28
CA VAL A 4 -0.24 -7.53 -4.09
C VAL A 4 0.36 -6.38 -4.91
N SER A 5 1.37 -5.72 -4.33
CA SER A 5 2.13 -4.64 -4.96
C SER A 5 3.18 -5.16 -5.95
N ASP A 6 3.68 -4.26 -6.80
CA ASP A 6 4.88 -4.49 -7.62
C ASP A 6 6.12 -4.03 -6.83
N GLY A 7 6.50 -4.82 -5.83
CA GLY A 7 7.55 -4.46 -4.87
C GLY A 7 7.19 -3.18 -4.11
N SER A 8 8.01 -2.14 -4.26
CA SER A 8 7.80 -0.81 -3.66
C SER A 8 6.84 0.09 -4.45
N ARG A 9 6.23 -0.42 -5.54
CA ARG A 9 5.27 0.31 -6.38
C ARG A 9 3.89 -0.33 -6.31
N PHE A 10 2.84 0.47 -6.55
CA PHE A 10 1.52 -0.11 -6.78
C PHE A 10 1.50 -0.95 -8.06
N SER A 11 0.84 -2.10 -8.01
CA SER A 11 0.50 -2.86 -9.22
C SER A 11 -0.55 -2.12 -10.07
N GLU A 12 -0.66 -2.46 -11.35
CA GLU A 12 -1.66 -1.82 -12.23
C GLU A 12 -3.09 -2.01 -11.71
N ARG A 13 -3.40 -3.19 -11.17
CA ARG A 13 -4.69 -3.50 -10.56
C ARG A 13 -4.97 -2.65 -9.32
N GLN A 14 -3.97 -2.42 -8.46
CA GLN A 14 -4.10 -1.50 -7.33
C GLN A 14 -4.36 -0.07 -7.82
N LYS A 15 -3.63 0.41 -8.85
CA LYS A 15 -3.86 1.75 -9.43
C LYS A 15 -5.27 1.89 -9.98
N GLU A 16 -5.79 0.89 -10.69
CA GLU A 16 -7.16 0.89 -11.20
C GLU A 16 -8.21 0.95 -10.09
N GLN A 17 -8.00 0.21 -9.00
CA GLN A 17 -8.91 0.25 -7.84
C GLN A 17 -8.88 1.63 -7.17
N ILE A 18 -7.68 2.19 -6.92
CA ILE A 18 -7.52 3.51 -6.31
C ILE A 18 -8.17 4.60 -7.17
N ARG A 19 -8.03 4.55 -8.49
CA ARG A 19 -8.66 5.51 -9.42
C ARG A 19 -10.20 5.51 -9.37
N ARG A 20 -10.81 4.41 -8.93
CA ARG A 20 -12.27 4.27 -8.81
C ARG A 20 -12.80 4.68 -7.44
N LEU A 21 -11.92 4.94 -6.48
CA LEU A 21 -12.31 5.37 -5.15
C LEU A 21 -12.95 6.76 -5.20
N THR A 22 -13.99 6.94 -4.39
CA THR A 22 -14.68 8.22 -4.27
C THR A 22 -13.94 9.14 -3.31
N ARG A 23 -14.06 10.46 -3.53
CA ARG A 23 -13.54 11.45 -2.58
C ARG A 23 -14.08 11.18 -1.18
N GLY A 24 -13.20 11.17 -0.19
CA GLY A 24 -13.52 10.91 1.22
C GLY A 24 -13.48 9.43 1.61
N SER A 25 -13.36 8.49 0.66
CA SER A 25 -13.17 7.09 1.01
C SER A 25 -11.76 6.83 1.57
N TYR A 26 -11.61 5.70 2.25
CA TYR A 26 -10.35 5.25 2.83
C TYR A 26 -9.89 3.94 2.20
N PHE A 27 -8.58 3.74 2.13
CA PHE A 27 -7.96 2.45 1.86
C PHE A 27 -6.73 2.27 2.74
N TYR A 28 -6.29 1.01 2.87
CA TYR A 28 -5.20 0.65 3.77
C TYR A 28 -4.01 0.11 2.98
N ILE A 29 -2.80 0.43 3.44
CA ILE A 29 -1.57 -0.22 3.00
C ILE A 29 -1.11 -1.13 4.14
N SER A 30 -1.09 -2.44 3.90
CA SER A 30 -0.78 -3.48 4.88
C SER A 30 0.28 -4.46 4.36
N GLY A 31 0.91 -5.22 5.27
CA GLY A 31 1.93 -6.21 4.91
C GLY A 31 3.23 -5.58 4.42
N ILE A 32 3.56 -4.40 4.92
CA ILE A 32 4.70 -3.61 4.45
C ILE A 32 5.99 -4.18 5.06
N ARG A 33 6.91 -4.61 4.20
CA ARG A 33 8.27 -4.99 4.59
C ARG A 33 9.24 -3.91 4.13
N ALA A 34 10.05 -3.42 5.06
CA ALA A 34 11.05 -2.40 4.79
C ALA A 34 12.44 -2.92 5.17
N ALA A 35 13.41 -2.71 4.27
CA ALA A 35 14.81 -2.98 4.55
C ALA A 35 15.49 -1.74 5.14
N GLY A 36 16.20 -1.89 6.25
CA GLY A 36 17.03 -0.86 6.83
C GLY A 36 18.36 -0.68 6.08
N PRO A 37 19.11 0.41 6.33
CA PRO A 37 20.49 0.57 5.83
C PRO A 37 21.44 -0.55 6.30
N ASP A 38 21.05 -1.26 7.37
CA ASP A 38 21.73 -2.43 7.92
C ASP A 38 21.39 -3.74 7.20
N GLY A 39 20.50 -3.69 6.19
CA GLY A 39 20.03 -4.87 5.44
C GLY A 39 18.98 -5.70 6.18
N SER A 40 18.57 -5.32 7.40
CA SER A 40 17.51 -6.04 8.13
C SER A 40 16.13 -5.70 7.57
N GLU A 41 15.29 -6.71 7.36
CA GLU A 41 13.88 -6.51 7.01
C GLU A 41 13.01 -6.42 8.27
N ARG A 42 12.07 -5.47 8.27
CA ARG A 42 11.09 -5.30 9.35
C ARG A 42 9.70 -5.10 8.76
N GLU A 43 8.72 -5.71 9.39
CA GLU A 43 7.33 -5.35 9.14
C GLU A 43 7.03 -4.04 9.85
N ILE A 44 6.38 -3.11 9.14
CA ILE A 44 5.96 -1.83 9.70
C ILE A 44 4.43 -1.74 9.80
N ALA A 45 3.97 -0.82 10.64
CA ALA A 45 2.55 -0.64 10.91
C ALA A 45 1.73 -0.33 9.66
N VAL A 46 0.47 -0.76 9.68
CA VAL A 46 -0.51 -0.47 8.64
C VAL A 46 -0.76 1.04 8.55
N MET A 47 -0.87 1.55 7.32
CA MET A 47 -1.23 2.94 7.07
C MET A 47 -2.67 3.03 6.54
N GLU A 48 -3.43 4.00 7.06
CA GLU A 48 -4.74 4.40 6.53
C GLU A 48 -4.59 5.65 5.68
N LEU A 49 -5.13 5.63 4.46
CA LEU A 49 -5.08 6.75 3.52
C LEU A 49 -6.49 7.16 3.12
N ARG A 50 -6.73 8.47 3.10
CA ARG A 50 -7.99 9.09 2.64
C ARG A 50 -7.82 9.69 1.26
N VAL A 51 -8.80 9.48 0.38
CA VAL A 51 -8.88 10.12 -0.94
C VAL A 51 -9.45 11.54 -0.79
N ASN A 52 -8.82 12.55 -1.41
CA ASN A 52 -9.26 13.95 -1.41
C ASN A 52 -9.70 14.42 -2.80
#